data_AF-A0A183DP04-F1
#
_entry.id   AF-A0A183DP04-F1
#
_cell.length_a   1.000
_cell.length_b   1.000
_cell.length_c   1.000
_cell.angle_alpha   90.00
_cell.angle_beta   90.00
_cell.angle_gamma   90.00
#
_symmetry.space_group_name_H-M   'P 1'
#
loop_
_entity.id
_entity.type
_entity.pdbx_description
1 polymer ?
#
loop_
_entity_poly.entity_id
_entity_poly.type
_entity_poly.pdbx_seq_one_letter_code
_entity_poly.pdbx_strand_id
1 'polypeptide(L)'
;MLSWRVQAVLNYCLYTLKDSTCITIFGKLMRHESQFVSLDEKLNRNEAGAQNASKTIAGTPSPASSSNSGRGERQASPLISVLLFLPLNHMNVPVPADLYQAQRTQLSILHHLMWSDRLWQQTSGAMTSIDREMEKHLEELCGPLTVNASLIDLAEYLATAVTWLQAEYQAEKGQFPSTSV
;
A
#
# COMPACT_ATOMS: atom_id res chain seq x y z
N MET A 1 -11.75 -17.13 14.27
CA MET A 1 -12.20 -15.72 14.34
C MET A 1 -11.21 -14.80 15.08
N LEU A 2 -10.95 -14.99 16.39
CA LEU A 2 -10.15 -14.09 17.24
C LEU A 2 -8.78 -13.68 16.65
N SER A 3 -8.02 -14.64 16.13
CA SER A 3 -6.70 -14.36 15.53
C SER A 3 -6.77 -13.34 14.39
N TRP A 4 -7.78 -13.42 13.52
CA TRP A 4 -7.94 -12.48 12.42
C TRP A 4 -8.41 -11.09 12.89
N ARG A 5 -9.29 -11.02 13.91
CA ARG A 5 -9.65 -9.73 14.56
C ARG A 5 -8.40 -9.04 15.12
N VAL A 6 -7.57 -9.78 15.86
CA VAL A 6 -6.32 -9.27 16.43
C VAL A 6 -5.37 -8.77 15.34
N GLN A 7 -5.13 -9.59 14.31
CA GLN A 7 -4.26 -9.19 13.20
C GLN A 7 -4.78 -7.94 12.46
N ALA A 8 -6.09 -7.80 12.29
CA ALA A 8 -6.69 -6.63 11.66
C ALA A 8 -6.43 -5.36 12.48
N VAL A 9 -6.70 -5.37 13.80
CA VAL A 9 -6.46 -4.22 14.67
C VAL A 9 -4.97 -3.88 14.75
N LEU A 10 -4.09 -4.88 14.88
CA LEU A 10 -2.64 -4.65 14.90
C LEU A 10 -2.12 -4.01 13.60
N ASN A 11 -2.62 -4.45 12.44
CA ASN A 11 -2.26 -3.83 11.17
C ASN A 11 -2.79 -2.39 11.06
N TYR A 12 -3.97 -2.11 11.61
CA TYR A 12 -4.48 -0.74 11.70
C TYR A 12 -3.56 0.13 12.57
N CYS A 13 -3.15 -0.35 13.74
CA CYS A 13 -2.21 0.37 14.61
C CYS A 13 -0.86 0.64 13.92
N LEU A 14 -0.32 -0.33 13.16
CA LEU A 14 0.91 -0.13 12.38
C LEU A 14 0.78 0.98 11.33
N TYR A 15 -0.39 1.10 10.71
CA TYR A 15 -0.71 2.21 9.82
C TYR A 15 -0.78 3.53 10.59
N THR A 16 -1.52 3.59 11.69
CA THR A 16 -1.71 4.81 12.50
C THR A 16 -0.37 5.36 13.02
N LEU A 17 0.59 4.50 13.38
CA LEU A 17 1.93 4.94 13.79
C LEU A 17 2.71 5.69 12.69
N LYS A 18 2.32 5.54 11.42
CA LYS A 18 3.01 6.09 10.25
C LYS A 18 2.10 6.93 9.36
N ASP A 19 0.89 7.27 9.81
CA ASP A 19 -0.12 7.98 9.01
C ASP A 19 0.36 9.36 8.57
N SER A 20 0.98 10.12 9.48
CA SER A 20 1.59 11.42 9.25
C SER A 20 2.70 11.37 8.19
N THR A 21 3.49 10.29 8.21
CA THR A 21 4.53 10.03 7.20
C THR A 21 3.88 9.73 5.85
N CYS A 22 2.82 8.93 5.82
CA CYS A 22 2.05 8.65 4.60
C CYS A 22 1.46 9.92 3.98
N ILE A 23 0.85 10.80 4.78
CA ILE A 23 0.30 12.09 4.33
C ILE A 23 1.40 12.98 3.76
N THR A 24 2.54 13.06 4.44
CA THR A 24 3.68 13.87 3.98
C THR A 24 4.23 13.36 2.64
N ILE A 25 4.37 12.03 2.50
CA ILE A 25 4.83 11.41 1.26
C ILE A 25 3.83 11.65 0.13
N PHE A 26 2.54 11.48 0.39
CA PHE A 26 1.48 11.74 -0.59
C PHE A 26 1.56 13.17 -1.13
N GLY A 27 1.73 14.17 -0.25
CA GLY A 27 1.91 15.56 -0.66
C GLY A 27 3.13 15.78 -1.55
N LYS A 28 4.25 15.07 -1.31
CA LYS A 28 5.44 15.11 -2.18
C LYS A 28 5.16 14.47 -3.55
N LEU A 29 4.49 13.33 -3.57
CA LEU A 29 4.16 12.61 -4.81
C LEU A 29 3.21 13.42 -5.69
N MET A 30 2.15 14.01 -5.14
CA MET A 30 1.20 14.85 -5.88
C MET A 30 1.87 16.06 -6.55
N ARG A 31 2.86 16.68 -5.88
CA ARG A 31 3.63 17.78 -6.48
C ARG A 31 4.44 17.31 -7.69
N HIS A 32 5.05 16.14 -7.61
CA HIS A 32 5.81 15.58 -8.72
C HIS A 32 4.91 15.06 -9.86
N GLU A 33 3.73 14.52 -9.56
CA GLU A 33 2.77 14.09 -10.57
C GLU A 33 2.39 15.24 -11.52
N SER A 34 2.11 16.44 -10.98
CA SER A 34 1.86 17.63 -11.80
C SER A 34 3.04 18.01 -12.71
N GLN A 35 4.28 17.76 -12.26
CA GLN A 35 5.48 18.02 -13.05
C GLN A 35 5.61 17.02 -14.20
N PHE A 36 5.33 15.73 -13.96
CA PHE A 36 5.38 14.70 -15.01
C PHE A 36 4.30 14.91 -16.08
N VAL A 37 3.07 15.25 -15.71
CA VAL A 37 2.00 15.57 -16.67
C VAL A 37 2.41 16.76 -17.54
N SER A 38 3.00 17.80 -16.95
CA SER A 38 3.49 18.97 -17.71
C SER A 38 4.68 18.64 -18.63
N LEU A 39 5.48 17.63 -18.29
CA LEU A 39 6.62 17.19 -19.09
C LEU A 39 6.15 16.36 -20.28
N ASP A 40 5.19 15.46 -20.05
CA ASP A 40 4.56 14.62 -21.07
C ASP A 40 3.82 15.46 -22.13
N GLU A 41 3.06 16.48 -21.70
CA GLU A 41 2.42 17.44 -22.62
C GLU A 41 3.40 18.23 -23.48
N LYS A 42 4.58 18.58 -22.93
CA LYS A 42 5.64 19.27 -23.68
C LYS A 42 6.31 18.34 -24.68
N LEU A 43 6.47 17.06 -24.33
CA LEU A 43 7.04 16.04 -25.21
C LEU A 43 6.10 15.77 -26.39
N ASN A 44 4.80 15.61 -26.14
CA ASN A 44 3.78 15.48 -27.18
C ASN A 44 3.68 16.73 -28.10
N ARG A 45 3.84 17.95 -27.54
CA ARG A 45 3.89 19.17 -28.37
C ARG A 45 5.13 19.26 -29.26
N ASN A 46 6.27 18.78 -28.78
CA ASN A 46 7.50 18.76 -29.57
C ASN A 46 7.43 17.73 -30.72
N GLU A 47 6.75 16.60 -30.53
CA GLU A 47 6.49 15.66 -31.62
C GLU A 47 5.48 16.22 -32.64
N ALA A 48 4.44 16.93 -32.20
CA ALA A 48 3.49 17.60 -33.08
C ALA A 48 4.12 18.77 -33.87
N GLY A 49 5.13 19.45 -33.30
CA GLY A 49 5.89 20.50 -33.97
C GLY A 49 6.88 19.98 -35.02
N ALA A 50 7.35 18.74 -34.88
CA ALA A 50 8.27 18.12 -35.84
C ALA A 50 7.60 17.64 -37.13
N GLN A 51 6.26 17.48 -37.14
CA GLN A 51 5.53 16.99 -38.32
C GLN A 51 5.15 18.09 -39.33
N ASN A 52 5.29 19.38 -38.99
CA ASN A 52 4.96 20.49 -39.90
C ASN A 52 6.15 21.09 -40.66
N ALA A 53 7.35 20.49 -40.57
CA ALA A 53 8.53 20.95 -41.32
C ALA A 53 8.82 20.10 -42.57
N SER A 54 7.80 19.51 -43.20
CA SER A 54 7.98 18.69 -44.41
C SER A 54 7.09 19.17 -45.56
N LYS A 55 7.53 20.25 -46.24
CA LYS A 55 7.18 20.56 -47.64
C LYS A 55 7.98 21.76 -48.18
N THR A 56 9.19 21.50 -48.71
CA THR A 56 9.63 22.00 -50.04
C THR A 56 10.95 21.36 -50.51
N ILE A 57 10.81 20.40 -51.45
CA ILE A 57 11.51 20.24 -52.74
C ILE A 57 13.07 20.22 -52.78
N ALA A 58 13.57 19.02 -53.10
CA ALA A 58 14.67 18.60 -54.00
C ALA A 58 16.13 19.06 -53.81
N GLY A 59 17.04 18.07 -53.73
CA GLY A 59 18.46 18.17 -54.12
C GLY A 59 19.46 17.61 -53.10
N THR A 60 20.00 16.40 -53.35
CA THR A 60 21.19 15.81 -52.70
C THR A 60 22.50 16.43 -53.26
N PRO A 61 23.74 16.15 -52.74
CA PRO A 61 24.18 15.44 -51.53
C PRO A 61 25.20 16.22 -50.62
N SER A 62 25.52 15.63 -49.46
CA SER A 62 26.50 15.98 -48.39
C SER A 62 27.99 16.08 -48.84
N PRO A 63 29.05 16.23 -47.98
CA PRO A 63 29.14 16.35 -46.50
C PRO A 63 30.18 17.37 -45.95
N ALA A 64 30.11 17.74 -44.65
CA ALA A 64 31.30 17.95 -43.78
C ALA A 64 30.95 18.36 -42.33
N SER A 65 31.55 17.61 -41.42
CA SER A 65 31.86 17.84 -40.00
C SER A 65 31.90 19.28 -39.47
N SER A 66 31.43 19.48 -38.23
CA SER A 66 32.28 20.12 -37.22
C SER A 66 31.89 19.67 -35.81
N SER A 67 32.89 19.14 -35.12
CA SER A 67 32.93 18.87 -33.70
C SER A 67 32.76 20.18 -32.93
N ASN A 68 31.92 20.18 -31.89
CA ASN A 68 32.24 20.99 -30.71
C ASN A 68 31.88 20.23 -29.44
N SER A 69 32.94 19.79 -28.76
CA SER A 69 32.95 19.14 -27.46
C SER A 69 32.69 20.20 -26.39
N GLY A 70 31.45 20.33 -25.94
CA GLY A 70 31.07 21.17 -24.81
C GLY A 70 30.79 20.33 -23.57
N ARG A 71 31.87 19.95 -22.87
CA ARG A 71 31.86 19.28 -21.57
C ARG A 71 31.04 20.10 -20.56
N GLY A 72 29.89 19.55 -20.15
CA GLY A 72 29.08 20.02 -19.04
C GLY A 72 28.69 18.83 -18.19
N GLU A 73 29.56 18.48 -17.25
CA GLU A 73 29.29 17.55 -16.14
C GLU A 73 28.05 18.04 -15.38
N ARG A 74 26.86 17.54 -15.73
CA ARG A 74 25.71 17.60 -14.84
C ARG A 74 25.49 16.21 -14.29
N GLN A 75 25.89 16.08 -13.03
CA GLN A 75 25.62 15.01 -12.08
C GLN A 75 24.54 14.04 -12.56
N ALA A 76 24.97 12.82 -12.88
CA ALA A 76 24.08 11.68 -13.03
C ALA A 76 23.37 11.45 -11.70
N SER A 77 22.16 11.99 -11.57
CA SER A 77 21.22 11.51 -10.57
C SER A 77 20.88 10.07 -10.93
N PRO A 78 20.88 9.11 -9.98
CA PRO A 78 20.54 7.73 -10.28
C PRO A 78 19.04 7.65 -10.54
N LEU A 79 18.66 7.87 -11.80
CA LEU A 79 17.31 7.68 -12.29
C LEU A 79 17.10 6.17 -12.40
N ILE A 80 16.28 5.62 -11.50
CA ILE A 80 15.88 4.22 -11.55
C ILE A 80 14.65 4.16 -12.46
N SER A 81 14.75 3.45 -13.58
CA SER A 81 13.62 3.19 -14.47
C SER A 81 12.64 2.26 -13.77
N VAL A 82 11.45 2.78 -13.42
CA VAL A 82 10.40 2.03 -12.73
C VAL A 82 9.14 2.08 -13.59
N LEU A 83 8.60 0.89 -13.88
CA LEU A 83 7.35 0.71 -14.61
C LEU A 83 6.18 1.10 -13.70
N LEU A 84 5.82 2.38 -13.68
CA LEU A 84 4.56 2.81 -13.08
C LEU A 84 3.41 2.54 -14.05
N PHE A 85 2.31 2.04 -13.48
CA PHE A 85 1.12 1.52 -14.13
C PHE A 85 0.45 2.58 -15.04
N LEU A 86 0.86 2.62 -16.31
CA LEU A 86 0.05 3.11 -17.43
C LEU A 86 -0.14 1.96 -18.43
N PRO A 87 -1.34 1.77 -19.01
CA PRO A 87 -1.49 0.86 -20.13
C PRO A 87 -0.85 1.50 -21.37
N LEU A 88 -0.13 0.68 -22.12
CA LEU A 88 0.45 0.91 -23.44
C LEU A 88 1.81 1.64 -23.54
N ASN A 89 2.74 0.88 -24.12
CA ASN A 89 4.06 1.23 -24.63
C ASN A 89 5.15 1.50 -23.58
N HIS A 90 6.21 0.69 -23.69
CA HIS A 90 7.44 0.69 -22.91
C HIS A 90 8.20 2.04 -22.98
N MET A 91 7.66 3.09 -22.39
CA MET A 91 8.37 4.33 -22.12
C MET A 91 8.94 4.24 -20.71
N ASN A 92 10.25 3.95 -20.62
CA ASN A 92 10.99 4.04 -19.37
C ASN A 92 11.06 5.52 -18.95
N VAL A 93 10.15 5.95 -18.07
CA VAL A 93 10.22 7.30 -17.50
C VAL A 93 11.29 7.30 -16.41
N PRO A 94 12.34 8.12 -16.53
CA PRO A 94 13.33 8.26 -15.47
C PRO A 94 12.70 8.92 -14.24
N VAL A 95 12.63 8.19 -13.13
CA VAL A 95 12.09 8.69 -11.85
C VAL A 95 13.24 9.00 -10.88
N PRO A 96 13.24 10.16 -10.18
CA PRO A 96 14.21 10.43 -9.12
C PRO A 96 14.17 9.33 -8.04
N ALA A 97 15.34 8.84 -7.61
CA ALA A 97 15.44 7.78 -6.60
C ALA A 97 14.68 8.09 -5.31
N ASP A 98 14.70 9.35 -4.86
CA ASP A 98 13.96 9.80 -3.68
C ASP A 98 12.45 9.65 -3.84
N LEU A 99 11.93 9.89 -5.06
CA LEU A 99 10.51 9.75 -5.35
C LEU A 99 10.10 8.29 -5.36
N TYR A 100 10.90 7.43 -5.98
CA TYR A 100 10.68 5.98 -5.96
C TYR A 100 10.68 5.43 -4.54
N GLN A 101 11.65 5.83 -3.71
CA GLN A 101 11.73 5.39 -2.33
C GLN A 101 10.56 5.91 -1.49
N ALA A 102 10.12 7.15 -1.73
CA ALA A 102 8.91 7.69 -1.12
C ALA A 102 7.68 6.84 -1.50
N GLN A 103 7.53 6.50 -2.78
CA GLN A 103 6.42 5.68 -3.27
C GLN A 103 6.41 4.27 -2.67
N ARG A 104 7.56 3.60 -2.59
CA ARG A 104 7.71 2.31 -1.90
C ARG A 104 7.32 2.39 -0.43
N THR A 105 7.76 3.46 0.25
CA THR A 105 7.46 3.68 1.66
C THR A 105 5.96 3.91 1.86
N GLN A 106 5.33 4.71 1.01
CA GLN A 106 3.88 4.93 1.04
C GLN A 106 3.12 3.63 0.82
N LEU A 107 3.51 2.84 -0.18
CA LEU A 107 2.87 1.56 -0.47
C LEU A 107 2.99 0.60 0.72
N SER A 108 4.15 0.54 1.37
CA SER A 108 4.34 -0.27 2.57
C SER A 108 3.44 0.16 3.73
N ILE A 109 3.24 1.48 3.93
CA ILE A 109 2.36 1.99 4.99
C ILE A 109 0.90 1.70 4.66
N LEU A 110 0.47 2.00 3.43
CA LEU A 110 -0.90 1.75 2.98
C LEU A 110 -1.24 0.25 2.94
N HIS A 111 -0.25 -0.61 2.69
CA HIS A 111 -0.45 -2.05 2.73
C HIS A 111 -0.99 -2.53 4.09
N HIS A 112 -0.50 -1.97 5.20
CA HIS A 112 -1.03 -2.29 6.53
C HIS A 112 -2.51 -1.92 6.66
N LEU A 113 -2.93 -0.74 6.16
CA LEU A 113 -4.32 -0.33 6.18
C LEU A 113 -5.20 -1.24 5.30
N MET A 114 -4.76 -1.52 4.06
CA MET A 114 -5.48 -2.40 3.14
C MET A 114 -5.62 -3.81 3.69
N TRP A 115 -4.56 -4.33 4.30
CA TRP A 115 -4.58 -5.67 4.89
C TRP A 115 -5.47 -5.74 6.13
N SER A 116 -5.45 -4.69 6.96
CA SER A 116 -6.36 -4.55 8.11
C SER A 116 -7.83 -4.63 7.68
N ASP A 117 -8.24 -3.82 6.71
CA ASP A 117 -9.62 -3.81 6.20
C ASP A 117 -10.02 -5.17 5.59
N ARG A 118 -9.14 -5.75 4.77
CA ARG A 118 -9.39 -7.08 4.18
C ARG A 118 -9.58 -8.15 5.24
N LEU A 119 -8.72 -8.20 6.25
CA LEU A 119 -8.83 -9.18 7.34
C LEU A 119 -10.12 -8.96 8.14
N TRP A 120 -10.49 -7.71 8.39
CA TRP A 120 -11.72 -7.37 9.10
C TRP A 120 -12.96 -7.88 8.35
N GLN A 121 -13.06 -7.60 7.05
CA GLN A 121 -14.15 -8.07 6.19
C GLN A 121 -14.18 -9.60 6.07
N GLN A 122 -13.02 -10.23 5.90
CA GLN A 122 -12.91 -11.69 5.80
C GLN A 122 -13.39 -12.37 7.08
N THR A 123 -13.08 -11.78 8.23
CA THR A 123 -13.52 -12.31 9.53
C THR A 123 -15.03 -12.23 9.67
N SER A 124 -15.62 -11.08 9.37
CA SER A 124 -17.08 -10.90 9.40
C SER A 124 -17.81 -11.83 8.42
N GLY A 125 -17.22 -12.10 7.26
CA GLY A 125 -17.80 -12.99 6.25
C GLY A 125 -17.66 -14.48 6.56
N ALA A 126 -16.55 -14.89 7.19
CA ALA A 126 -16.26 -16.30 7.51
C ALA A 126 -16.82 -16.76 8.87
N MET A 127 -17.56 -15.90 9.57
CA MET A 127 -17.98 -16.14 10.95
C MET A 127 -19.11 -17.16 11.05
N THR A 128 -18.85 -18.26 11.79
CA THR A 128 -19.86 -19.27 12.10
C THR A 128 -20.91 -18.74 13.08
N SER A 129 -22.00 -19.48 13.30
CA SER A 129 -23.01 -19.10 14.29
C SER A 129 -22.43 -19.05 15.72
N ILE A 130 -21.57 -20.01 16.05
CA ILE A 130 -20.89 -20.09 17.36
C ILE A 130 -19.96 -18.88 17.54
N ASP A 131 -19.17 -18.55 16.51
CA ASP A 131 -18.29 -17.38 16.57
C ASP A 131 -19.08 -16.08 16.82
N ARG A 132 -20.26 -15.92 16.20
CA ARG A 132 -21.12 -14.74 16.40
C ARG A 132 -21.71 -14.68 17.80
N GLU A 133 -22.10 -15.81 18.37
CA GLU A 133 -22.62 -15.86 19.73
C GLU A 133 -21.52 -15.51 20.75
N MET A 134 -20.31 -16.05 20.55
CA MET A 134 -19.15 -15.68 21.35
C MET A 134 -18.82 -14.19 21.20
N GLU A 135 -18.80 -13.64 19.98
CA GLU A 135 -18.59 -12.20 19.76
C GLU A 135 -19.63 -11.37 20.48
N LYS A 136 -20.92 -11.68 20.32
CA LYS A 136 -22.00 -10.95 21.00
C LYS A 136 -21.79 -10.89 22.52
N HIS A 137 -21.46 -12.02 23.15
CA HIS A 137 -21.22 -12.05 24.59
C HIS A 137 -19.95 -11.27 25.00
N LEU A 138 -18.91 -11.29 24.16
CA LEU A 138 -17.71 -10.47 24.40
C LEU A 138 -18.01 -8.98 24.24
N GLU A 139 -18.84 -8.60 23.28
CA GLU A 139 -19.29 -7.21 23.09
C GLU A 139 -20.13 -6.71 24.26
N GLU A 140 -20.92 -7.59 24.90
CA GLU A 140 -21.69 -7.24 26.11
C GLU A 140 -20.80 -6.94 27.32
N LEU A 141 -19.60 -7.54 27.40
CA LEU A 141 -18.69 -7.39 28.54
C LEU A 141 -17.61 -6.32 28.32
N CYS A 142 -16.94 -6.37 27.17
CA CYS A 142 -15.81 -5.51 26.83
C CYS A 142 -16.22 -4.32 25.95
N GLY A 143 -17.45 -4.29 25.45
CA GLY A 143 -17.89 -3.38 24.41
C GLY A 143 -17.54 -3.87 22.99
N PRO A 144 -18.12 -3.23 21.96
CA PRO A 144 -17.91 -3.63 20.57
C PRO A 144 -16.47 -3.42 20.13
N LEU A 145 -15.82 -4.48 19.65
CA LEU A 145 -14.47 -4.38 19.11
C LEU A 145 -14.52 -3.76 17.71
N THR A 146 -13.85 -2.63 17.54
CA THR A 146 -13.73 -1.93 16.26
C THR A 146 -12.32 -2.09 15.68
N VAL A 147 -12.16 -1.91 14.37
CA VAL A 147 -10.84 -2.05 13.70
C VAL A 147 -9.80 -1.05 14.22
N ASN A 148 -10.29 0.10 14.68
CA ASN A 148 -9.51 1.20 15.24
C ASN A 148 -9.44 1.19 16.79
N ALA A 149 -9.80 0.06 17.42
CA ALA A 149 -9.70 -0.10 18.86
C ALA A 149 -8.27 0.11 19.37
N SER A 150 -8.14 0.58 20.61
CA SER A 150 -6.82 0.73 21.21
C SER A 150 -6.20 -0.65 21.52
N LEU A 151 -4.87 -0.69 21.68
CA LEU A 151 -4.20 -1.93 22.09
C LEU A 151 -4.65 -2.41 23.47
N ILE A 152 -5.11 -1.49 24.33
CA ILE A 152 -5.63 -1.81 25.67
C ILE A 152 -6.96 -2.53 25.52
N ASP A 153 -7.90 -1.97 24.77
CA ASP A 153 -9.21 -2.58 24.53
C ASP A 153 -9.06 -3.94 23.84
N LEU A 154 -8.13 -4.05 22.89
CA LEU A 154 -7.81 -5.32 22.22
C LEU A 154 -7.26 -6.36 23.21
N ALA A 155 -6.39 -5.96 24.12
CA ALA A 155 -5.80 -6.85 25.11
C ALA A 155 -6.86 -7.33 26.12
N GLU A 156 -7.74 -6.45 26.58
CA GLU A 156 -8.85 -6.79 27.48
C GLU A 156 -9.84 -7.75 26.80
N TYR A 157 -10.23 -7.44 25.56
CA TYR A 157 -11.09 -8.29 24.74
C TYR A 157 -10.48 -9.69 24.55
N LEU A 158 -9.19 -9.75 24.19
CA LEU A 158 -8.49 -11.01 23.96
C LEU A 158 -8.31 -11.81 25.25
N ALA A 159 -7.94 -11.16 26.36
CA ALA A 159 -7.81 -11.82 27.65
C ALA A 159 -9.13 -12.46 28.08
N THR A 160 -10.24 -11.71 27.97
CA THR A 160 -11.59 -12.21 28.29
C THR A 160 -11.96 -13.40 27.42
N ALA A 161 -11.77 -13.30 26.10
CA ALA A 161 -12.06 -14.38 25.18
C ALA A 161 -11.23 -15.64 25.45
N VAL A 162 -9.94 -15.49 25.73
CA VAL A 162 -9.05 -16.62 26.03
C VAL A 162 -9.45 -17.28 27.36
N THR A 163 -9.76 -16.50 28.40
CA THR A 163 -10.23 -17.05 29.68
C THR A 163 -11.51 -17.86 29.51
N TRP A 164 -12.43 -17.41 28.66
CA TRP A 164 -13.66 -18.13 28.36
C TRP A 164 -13.42 -19.43 27.60
N LEU A 165 -12.63 -19.39 26.52
CA LEU A 165 -12.27 -20.59 25.77
C LEU A 165 -11.54 -21.61 26.64
N GLN A 166 -10.72 -21.14 27.58
CA GLN A 166 -10.07 -22.00 28.57
C GLN A 166 -11.10 -22.64 29.51
N ALA A 167 -12.06 -21.87 30.02
CA ALA A 167 -13.10 -22.40 30.91
C ALA A 167 -13.98 -23.44 30.20
N GLU A 168 -14.38 -23.18 28.95
CA GLU A 168 -15.14 -24.12 28.11
C GLU A 168 -14.36 -25.41 27.86
N TYR A 169 -13.08 -25.29 27.47
CA TYR A 169 -12.21 -26.45 27.28
C TYR A 169 -12.04 -27.30 28.55
N GLN A 170 -11.92 -26.68 29.73
CA GLN A 170 -11.81 -27.43 30.98
C GLN A 170 -13.14 -28.11 31.37
N ALA A 171 -14.29 -27.47 31.09
CA ALA A 171 -15.60 -28.05 31.32
C ALA A 171 -15.83 -29.31 30.47
N GLU A 172 -15.47 -29.26 29.18
CA GLU A 172 -15.54 -30.41 28.28
C GLU A 172 -14.60 -31.53 28.71
N LYS A 173 -13.37 -31.18 29.13
CA LYS A 173 -12.40 -32.16 29.62
C LYS A 173 -12.88 -32.87 30.89
N GLY A 174 -13.60 -32.16 31.78
CA GLY A 174 -14.21 -32.73 32.98
C GLY A 174 -15.43 -33.62 32.71
N GLN A 175 -16.06 -33.50 31.54
CA GLN A 175 -17.24 -34.27 31.13
C GLN A 175 -16.94 -35.64 30.54
N PHE A 176 -15.68 -35.94 30.20
CA PHE A 176 -15.23 -37.31 29.94
C PHE A 176 -14.61 -37.88 31.23
N PRO A 177 -15.41 -38.49 32.13
CA PRO A 177 -14.81 -39.30 33.17
C PRO A 177 -14.05 -40.41 32.45
N SER A 178 -12.77 -40.52 32.75
CA SER A 178 -11.96 -41.68 32.42
C SER A 178 -12.73 -42.93 32.84
N THR A 179 -13.34 -43.62 31.88
CA THR A 179 -13.68 -45.04 32.02
C THR A 179 -12.36 -45.78 32.11
N SER A 180 -11.80 -45.80 33.31
CA SER A 180 -10.80 -46.75 33.73
C SER A 180 -11.51 -48.09 33.90
N VAL A 181 -11.36 -48.96 32.90
CA VAL A 181 -11.51 -50.41 33.03
C VAL A 181 -10.11 -51.01 32.99
#